data_AF-A0A437NX96-F1
#
_entry.id   AF-A0A437NX96-F1
#
_cell.length_a   1.000
_cell.length_b   1.000
_cell.length_c   1.000
_cell.angle_alpha   90.00
_cell.angle_beta   90.00
_cell.angle_gamma   90.00
#
_symmetry.space_group_name_H-M   'P 1'
#
loop_
_entity.id
_entity.type
_entity.pdbx_description
1 polymer ?
#
loop_
_entity_poly.entity_id
_entity_poly.type
_entity_poly.pdbx_seq_one_letter_code
_entity_poly.pdbx_strand_id
1 'polypeptide(L)'
;MAVAALVATLSVASCGTSSGPTGSRTTRSGDTAHPKSDASSPNAPSGSLTWEFEHIADFSGQISDIAALSKDDVWAVATENNGQADAHLLHFDGTEWKREPLPDALGATTYPPILEEVGQETLWLRPSAMTGAGGVTGESPGPLPWAQWDGTRWSTVPNSPPGGEVADFEAASPDDIWTLDQPLEGAPSARHWDGSRWTTTRLRYAASDLAIAGPDDVWAVGSRSTGPGTELGFGESYSQPVTMHWDGTSWKSVETPRFRFEEPIPPEPGASLQQVFALDDGEVRAYGKNTFNHGETDDEPADEFIRLRWDGSTWAEQEPAPGECGRRIPVGQDDGGLFLDGNWYLTDDGRCVKIKRHRLPLSTGARKASNQSLWLEAIHRVPGTDEWLGAGHVQVNQSRDGFGAPVVVRLKRGG
;
A
#
# COMPACT_ATOMS: atom_id res chain seq x y z
N MET A 1 29.80 19.69 41.06
CA MET A 1 31.18 19.53 41.60
C MET A 1 31.10 18.89 42.98
N ALA A 2 31.34 17.57 43.04
CA ALA A 2 31.71 16.79 44.21
C ALA A 2 32.18 15.42 43.69
N VAL A 3 33.23 14.89 44.31
CA VAL A 3 34.12 13.82 43.86
C VAL A 3 33.59 12.43 44.23
N ALA A 4 33.83 11.42 43.39
CA ALA A 4 34.09 10.05 43.85
C ALA A 4 34.96 9.29 42.84
N ALA A 5 36.17 8.97 43.26
CA ALA A 5 37.10 8.06 42.58
C ALA A 5 36.81 6.62 43.01
N LEU A 6 37.00 5.66 42.10
CA LEU A 6 37.30 4.28 42.46
C LEU A 6 38.37 3.71 41.51
N VAL A 7 39.43 3.22 42.12
CA VAL A 7 40.58 2.51 41.53
C VAL A 7 40.46 1.03 41.91
N ALA A 8 41.03 0.16 41.07
CA ALA A 8 41.54 -1.21 41.30
C ALA A 8 40.84 -2.25 40.40
N THR A 9 41.49 -3.22 39.75
CA THR A 9 42.89 -3.65 39.63
C THR A 9 42.95 -4.69 38.50
N LEU A 10 44.09 -4.78 37.79
CA LEU A 10 44.39 -5.83 36.82
C LEU A 10 44.64 -7.20 37.48
N SER A 11 44.35 -8.27 36.73
CA SER A 11 45.13 -9.51 36.78
C SER A 11 45.13 -10.22 35.43
N VAL A 12 46.34 -10.38 34.89
CA VAL A 12 46.71 -11.18 33.70
C VAL A 12 47.52 -12.38 34.19
N ALA A 13 47.25 -13.58 33.67
CA ALA A 13 48.16 -14.74 33.65
C ALA A 13 47.65 -15.67 32.53
N SER A 14 48.33 -15.81 31.38
CA SER A 14 49.58 -16.52 31.07
C SER A 14 49.42 -18.03 30.86
N CYS A 15 50.06 -18.47 29.76
CA CYS A 15 49.97 -19.75 29.07
C CYS A 15 50.51 -20.97 29.85
N GLY A 16 50.07 -22.16 29.43
CA GLY A 16 50.73 -23.44 29.74
C GLY A 16 50.42 -24.49 28.68
N THR A 17 51.41 -24.77 27.82
CA THR A 17 51.45 -25.88 26.86
C THR A 17 51.79 -27.20 27.58
N SER A 18 51.21 -28.32 27.14
CA SER A 18 51.85 -29.64 27.31
C SER A 18 51.46 -30.61 26.19
N SER A 19 52.47 -31.33 25.74
CA SER A 19 52.56 -32.29 24.63
C SER A 19 52.02 -33.68 24.99
N GLY A 20 51.58 -34.46 23.98
CA GLY A 20 51.05 -35.83 24.07
C GLY A 20 52.01 -36.91 24.59
N PRO A 21 51.61 -38.21 24.60
CA PRO A 21 51.55 -38.97 23.34
C PRO A 21 50.50 -40.12 23.23
N THR A 22 50.24 -40.52 21.97
CA THR A 22 49.84 -41.83 21.39
C THR A 22 49.06 -42.88 22.22
N GLY A 23 47.94 -43.35 21.65
CA GLY A 23 47.31 -44.64 21.99
C GLY A 23 46.13 -44.99 21.09
N SER A 24 46.35 -45.83 20.10
CA SER A 24 45.32 -46.40 19.21
C SER A 24 44.46 -47.45 19.94
N ARG A 25 43.12 -47.33 19.89
CA ARG A 25 42.21 -48.48 19.77
C ARG A 25 40.78 -48.05 19.45
N THR A 26 40.28 -48.61 18.37
CA THR A 26 38.91 -48.58 17.85
C THR A 26 37.88 -49.16 18.84
N THR A 27 36.77 -48.45 19.06
CA THR A 27 35.44 -49.04 19.30
C THR A 27 34.33 -48.14 18.78
N ARG A 28 33.33 -48.82 18.22
CA ARG A 28 32.14 -48.39 17.49
C ARG A 28 31.05 -47.80 18.41
N SER A 29 30.17 -46.98 17.79
CA SER A 29 28.80 -46.61 18.19
C SER A 29 28.63 -45.47 19.19
N GLY A 30 27.92 -44.42 18.74
CA GLY A 30 27.41 -43.34 19.58
C GLY A 30 27.12 -42.07 18.79
N ASP A 31 26.25 -42.14 17.76
CA ASP A 31 25.66 -40.96 17.14
C ASP A 31 24.78 -40.24 18.17
N THR A 32 25.22 -39.09 18.67
CA THR A 32 24.32 -38.11 19.29
C THR A 32 24.05 -37.02 18.26
N ALA A 33 23.00 -37.27 17.48
CA ALA A 33 22.33 -36.28 16.66
C ALA A 33 22.00 -35.04 17.52
N HIS A 34 22.49 -33.89 17.08
CA HIS A 34 21.84 -32.62 17.43
C HIS A 34 20.44 -32.65 16.83
N PRO A 35 19.37 -32.32 17.59
CA PRO A 35 18.06 -32.17 17.01
C PRO A 35 18.14 -30.97 16.06
N LYS A 36 18.14 -31.25 14.76
CA LYS A 36 17.63 -30.29 13.79
C LYS A 36 16.19 -30.07 14.20
N SER A 37 15.87 -28.86 14.64
CA SER A 37 14.50 -28.40 14.63
C SER A 37 14.05 -28.41 13.18
N ASP A 38 13.36 -29.48 12.80
CA ASP A 38 12.49 -29.50 11.63
C ASP A 38 11.40 -28.46 11.90
N ALA A 39 11.70 -27.20 11.58
CA ALA A 39 10.67 -26.27 11.18
C ALA A 39 10.22 -26.75 9.81
N SER A 40 9.27 -27.68 9.82
CA SER A 40 8.46 -27.96 8.65
C SER A 40 7.78 -26.65 8.26
N SER A 41 8.35 -25.92 7.30
CA SER A 41 7.55 -25.03 6.48
C SER A 41 6.40 -25.88 5.96
N PRO A 42 5.14 -25.56 6.26
CA PRO A 42 4.06 -26.22 5.55
C PRO A 42 4.29 -25.86 4.08
N ASN A 43 4.46 -26.88 3.23
CA ASN A 43 4.39 -26.71 1.78
C ASN A 43 3.10 -25.93 1.50
N ALA A 44 3.20 -24.63 1.23
CA ALA A 44 2.09 -23.87 0.71
C ALA A 44 1.77 -24.50 -0.65
N PRO A 45 0.58 -25.08 -0.85
CA PRO A 45 0.23 -25.63 -2.14
C PRO A 45 0.38 -24.53 -3.18
N SER A 46 1.06 -24.84 -4.29
CA SER A 46 1.20 -24.01 -5.47
C SER A 46 -0.15 -23.93 -6.21
N GLY A 47 -1.17 -23.48 -5.50
CA GLY A 47 -2.52 -23.31 -5.99
C GLY A 47 -2.57 -22.32 -7.13
N SER A 48 -3.42 -22.60 -8.12
CA SER A 48 -3.84 -21.54 -9.01
C SER A 48 -4.59 -20.46 -8.21
N LEU A 49 -4.23 -19.20 -8.41
CA LEU A 49 -4.96 -18.06 -7.86
C LEU A 49 -6.06 -17.64 -8.81
N THR A 50 -7.27 -17.41 -8.30
CA THR A 50 -8.41 -16.95 -9.09
C THR A 50 -9.23 -15.93 -8.31
N TRP A 51 -9.60 -14.82 -8.96
CA TRP A 51 -10.65 -13.92 -8.50
C TRP A 51 -12.02 -14.51 -8.85
N GLU A 52 -12.82 -14.80 -7.82
CA GLU A 52 -14.22 -15.21 -7.94
C GLU A 52 -15.14 -14.02 -7.66
N PHE A 53 -16.24 -13.90 -8.40
CA PHE A 53 -17.20 -12.83 -8.14
C PHE A 53 -17.93 -13.09 -6.82
N GLU A 54 -17.76 -12.17 -5.87
CA GLU A 54 -18.53 -12.10 -4.63
C GLU A 54 -19.82 -11.32 -4.88
N HIS A 55 -19.69 -10.17 -5.56
CA HIS A 55 -20.79 -9.30 -5.92
C HIS A 55 -20.59 -8.72 -7.31
N ILE A 56 -21.68 -8.62 -8.07
CA ILE A 56 -21.73 -7.88 -9.34
C ILE A 56 -22.89 -6.90 -9.19
N ALA A 57 -22.59 -5.61 -9.20
CA ALA A 57 -23.60 -4.59 -9.06
C ALA A 57 -24.50 -4.52 -10.30
N ASP A 58 -25.74 -4.07 -10.10
CA ASP A 58 -26.78 -4.04 -11.13
C ASP A 58 -26.79 -2.75 -11.99
N PHE A 59 -25.71 -1.97 -11.91
CA PHE A 59 -25.51 -0.72 -12.65
C PHE A 59 -24.19 -0.71 -13.42
N SER A 60 -24.06 0.23 -14.36
CA SER A 60 -22.80 0.46 -15.07
C SER A 60 -21.97 1.49 -14.32
N GLY A 61 -20.73 1.16 -13.97
CA GLY A 61 -19.90 2.02 -13.13
C GLY A 61 -18.64 1.32 -12.65
N GLN A 62 -18.14 1.75 -11.50
CA GLN A 62 -17.04 1.11 -10.78
C GLN A 62 -17.22 1.19 -9.27
N ILE A 63 -16.67 0.22 -8.55
CA ILE A 63 -16.42 0.36 -7.11
C ILE A 63 -15.03 0.98 -6.98
N SER A 64 -14.93 2.14 -6.33
CA SER A 64 -13.66 2.85 -6.14
C SER A 64 -12.92 2.40 -4.89
N ASP A 65 -13.62 1.84 -3.91
CA ASP A 65 -13.03 1.48 -2.62
C ASP A 65 -13.85 0.41 -1.89
N ILE A 66 -13.19 -0.33 -0.99
CA ILE A 66 -13.80 -1.37 -0.15
C ILE A 66 -13.11 -1.43 1.22
N ALA A 67 -13.89 -1.64 2.27
CA ALA A 67 -13.38 -1.90 3.60
C ALA A 67 -14.15 -3.06 4.24
N ALA A 68 -13.45 -3.93 4.96
CA ALA A 68 -14.01 -5.09 5.62
C ALA A 68 -13.76 -5.02 7.13
N LEU A 69 -14.82 -4.94 7.93
CA LEU A 69 -14.71 -5.12 9.39
C LEU A 69 -14.73 -6.60 9.77
N SER A 70 -15.50 -7.39 9.04
CA SER A 70 -15.56 -8.84 9.21
C SER A 70 -16.08 -9.50 7.94
N LYS A 71 -16.14 -10.83 7.92
CA LYS A 71 -16.74 -11.58 6.80
C LYS A 71 -18.22 -11.25 6.54
N ASP A 72 -18.90 -10.66 7.51
CA ASP A 72 -20.33 -10.35 7.46
C ASP A 72 -20.63 -8.84 7.60
N ASP A 73 -19.60 -7.98 7.56
CA ASP A 73 -19.75 -6.52 7.59
C ASP A 73 -18.69 -5.89 6.67
N VAL A 74 -19.09 -5.65 5.42
CA VAL A 74 -18.22 -5.13 4.37
C VAL A 74 -18.90 -3.94 3.70
N TRP A 75 -18.16 -2.85 3.53
CA TRP A 75 -18.62 -1.63 2.91
C TRP A 75 -17.85 -1.36 1.63
N ALA A 76 -18.50 -0.80 0.63
CA ALA A 76 -17.85 -0.39 -0.62
C ALA A 76 -18.41 0.94 -1.12
N VAL A 77 -17.56 1.76 -1.73
CA VAL A 77 -17.96 3.01 -2.36
C VAL A 77 -17.90 2.84 -3.87
N ALA A 78 -18.95 3.27 -4.57
CA ALA A 78 -19.07 3.11 -6.01
C ALA A 78 -19.52 4.39 -6.71
N THR A 79 -19.23 4.49 -8.00
CA THR A 79 -19.71 5.54 -8.89
C THR A 79 -20.45 4.93 -10.06
N GLU A 80 -21.56 5.54 -10.46
CA GLU A 80 -22.34 5.11 -11.62
C GLU A 80 -22.02 5.97 -12.85
N ASN A 81 -21.82 5.33 -14.01
CA ASN A 81 -21.56 5.97 -15.29
C ASN A 81 -22.86 6.50 -15.94
N ASN A 82 -23.65 7.26 -15.19
CA ASN A 82 -24.92 7.84 -15.63
C ASN A 82 -24.80 9.34 -16.00
N GLY A 83 -23.59 9.90 -15.91
CA GLY A 83 -23.31 11.32 -16.17
C GLY A 83 -23.56 12.24 -14.99
N GLN A 84 -23.97 11.70 -13.83
CA GLN A 84 -24.02 12.39 -12.55
C GLN A 84 -22.78 12.05 -11.73
N ALA A 85 -22.41 12.92 -10.80
CA ALA A 85 -21.27 12.73 -9.92
C ALA A 85 -21.63 11.93 -8.65
N ASP A 86 -22.69 11.13 -8.72
CA ASP A 86 -23.27 10.48 -7.54
C ASP A 86 -22.40 9.31 -7.11
N ALA A 87 -21.98 9.36 -5.84
CA ALA A 87 -21.38 8.23 -5.16
C ALA A 87 -22.46 7.38 -4.49
N HIS A 88 -22.24 6.08 -4.47
CA HIS A 88 -23.09 5.10 -3.83
C HIS A 88 -22.32 4.38 -2.74
N LEU A 89 -22.98 4.16 -1.62
CA LEU A 89 -22.48 3.30 -0.56
C LEU A 89 -23.16 1.94 -0.69
N LEU A 90 -22.37 0.87 -0.68
CA LEU A 90 -22.83 -0.51 -0.70
C LEU A 90 -22.45 -1.16 0.62
N HIS A 91 -23.36 -1.96 1.19
CA HIS A 91 -23.15 -2.68 2.44
C HIS A 91 -23.50 -4.16 2.28
N PHE A 92 -22.62 -5.03 2.75
CA PHE A 92 -22.86 -6.46 2.91
C PHE A 92 -23.05 -6.79 4.38
N ASP A 93 -24.21 -7.33 4.72
CA ASP A 93 -24.62 -7.69 6.08
C ASP A 93 -24.39 -9.18 6.43
N GLY A 94 -23.55 -9.87 5.65
CA GLY A 94 -23.34 -11.32 5.76
C GLY A 94 -24.35 -12.15 4.98
N THR A 95 -25.42 -11.54 4.47
CA THR A 95 -26.45 -12.24 3.69
C THR A 95 -26.63 -11.66 2.30
N GLU A 96 -26.68 -10.34 2.16
CA GLU A 96 -26.86 -9.68 0.88
C GLU A 96 -26.18 -8.31 0.82
N TRP A 97 -25.85 -7.90 -0.41
CA TRP A 97 -25.36 -6.55 -0.69
C TRP A 97 -26.54 -5.62 -0.94
N LYS A 98 -26.54 -4.46 -0.27
CA LYS A 98 -27.56 -3.42 -0.41
C LYS A 98 -26.93 -2.07 -0.72
N ARG A 99 -27.67 -1.22 -1.42
CA ARG A 99 -27.33 0.21 -1.53
C ARG A 99 -27.83 0.92 -0.28
N GLU A 100 -26.95 1.66 0.36
CA GLU A 100 -27.23 2.52 1.51
C GLU A 100 -27.09 4.00 1.09
N PRO A 101 -27.83 4.93 1.72
CA PRO A 101 -27.60 6.34 1.52
C PRO A 101 -26.20 6.72 2.03
N LEU A 102 -25.58 7.71 1.39
CA LEU A 102 -24.39 8.34 1.96
C LEU A 102 -24.75 8.94 3.33
N PRO A 103 -23.88 8.83 4.34
CA PRO A 103 -24.17 9.36 5.67
C PRO A 103 -24.35 10.88 5.65
N ASP A 104 -25.46 11.38 6.22
CA ASP A 104 -25.67 12.82 6.41
C ASP A 104 -24.50 13.49 7.16
N ALA A 105 -23.82 12.73 8.02
CA ALA A 105 -22.65 13.14 8.79
C ALA A 105 -21.44 13.57 7.92
N LEU A 106 -21.36 13.11 6.67
CA LEU A 106 -20.33 13.46 5.70
C LEU A 106 -20.60 14.81 5.02
N GLY A 107 -21.84 15.29 5.07
CA GLY A 107 -22.29 16.44 4.29
C GLY A 107 -22.36 16.13 2.78
N ALA A 108 -22.55 17.17 1.97
CA ALA A 108 -22.61 17.01 0.52
C ALA A 108 -21.22 16.77 -0.06
N THR A 109 -21.05 15.69 -0.81
CA THR A 109 -19.82 15.40 -1.57
C THR A 109 -20.10 15.36 -3.06
N THR A 110 -19.13 15.80 -3.87
CA THR A 110 -19.20 15.74 -5.34
C THR A 110 -18.43 14.54 -5.89
N TYR A 111 -17.58 13.93 -5.07
CA TYR A 111 -16.74 12.80 -5.44
C TYR A 111 -17.01 11.62 -4.51
N PRO A 112 -16.74 10.38 -4.95
CA PRO A 112 -16.82 9.22 -4.08
C PRO A 112 -15.96 9.43 -2.84
N PRO A 113 -16.53 9.27 -1.64
CA PRO A 113 -15.72 9.26 -0.43
C PRO A 113 -14.78 8.05 -0.40
N ILE A 114 -13.83 8.09 0.52
CA ILE A 114 -12.84 7.04 0.74
C ILE A 114 -13.13 6.40 2.10
N LEU A 115 -13.12 5.07 2.13
CA LEU A 115 -13.27 4.25 3.33
C LEU A 115 -11.89 4.07 3.97
N GLU A 116 -11.84 4.21 5.28
CA GLU A 116 -10.62 4.05 6.05
C GLU A 116 -10.87 3.04 7.17
N GLU A 117 -10.09 1.96 7.19
CA GLU A 117 -10.16 0.94 8.24
C GLU A 117 -9.44 1.46 9.48
N VAL A 118 -10.15 1.57 10.61
CA VAL A 118 -9.61 2.06 11.88
C VAL A 118 -9.67 0.93 12.91
N GLY A 119 -8.64 0.10 12.90
CA GLY A 119 -8.64 -1.15 13.64
C GLY A 119 -9.69 -2.14 13.10
N GLN A 120 -10.25 -2.97 13.97
CA GLN A 120 -11.17 -4.07 13.58
C GLN A 120 -12.65 -3.76 13.80
N GLU A 121 -12.98 -2.61 14.38
CA GLU A 121 -14.35 -2.32 14.86
C GLU A 121 -14.93 -1.01 14.30
N THR A 122 -14.12 -0.22 13.60
CA THR A 122 -14.52 1.10 13.15
C THR A 122 -14.09 1.32 11.72
N LEU A 123 -15.02 1.85 10.92
CA LEU A 123 -14.70 2.43 9.62
C LEU A 123 -14.89 3.93 9.69
N TRP A 124 -13.97 4.67 9.11
CA TRP A 124 -14.18 6.06 8.78
C TRP A 124 -14.50 6.20 7.29
N LEU A 125 -15.26 7.22 6.98
CA LEU A 125 -15.60 7.63 5.63
C LEU A 125 -15.21 9.09 5.51
N ARG A 126 -14.22 9.38 4.67
CA ARG A 126 -13.75 10.75 4.46
C ARG A 126 -14.11 11.27 3.07
N PRO A 127 -14.33 12.58 2.93
CA PRO A 127 -14.52 13.20 1.63
C PRO A 127 -13.26 13.06 0.75
N SER A 128 -13.45 12.73 -0.52
CA SER A 128 -12.37 12.83 -1.50
C SER A 128 -12.13 14.30 -1.85
N ALA A 129 -10.88 14.73 -1.72
CA ALA A 129 -10.46 16.12 -1.87
C ALA A 129 -9.89 16.42 -3.27
N MET A 130 -10.45 15.85 -4.35
CA MET A 130 -10.05 16.25 -5.69
C MET A 130 -10.72 17.58 -6.09
N THR A 131 -10.12 18.70 -5.71
CA THR A 131 -10.46 19.99 -6.33
C THR A 131 -9.68 20.17 -7.64
N GLY A 132 -10.26 19.77 -8.78
CA GLY A 132 -9.61 20.04 -10.07
C GLY A 132 -10.29 19.55 -11.35
N ALA A 133 -11.45 20.11 -11.72
CA ALA A 133 -11.81 20.49 -13.10
C ALA A 133 -13.27 20.93 -13.20
N GLY A 134 -13.54 22.24 -13.04
CA GLY A 134 -14.81 22.86 -13.45
C GLY A 134 -15.79 23.12 -12.32
N GLY A 135 -15.64 24.27 -11.66
CA GLY A 135 -16.63 24.74 -10.68
C GLY A 135 -16.17 26.02 -10.00
N VAL A 136 -16.31 27.13 -10.71
CA VAL A 136 -16.03 28.48 -10.21
C VAL A 136 -17.04 28.83 -9.12
N THR A 137 -16.70 28.54 -7.86
CA THR A 137 -17.11 29.35 -6.72
C THR A 137 -15.91 29.43 -5.79
N GLY A 138 -15.31 30.61 -5.66
CA GLY A 138 -14.09 30.87 -4.87
C GLY A 138 -14.27 30.72 -3.35
N GLU A 139 -15.14 29.82 -2.91
CA GLU A 139 -15.22 29.36 -1.53
C GLU A 139 -14.68 27.93 -1.51
N SER A 140 -13.47 27.77 -0.96
CA SER A 140 -13.02 26.46 -0.52
C SER A 140 -14.09 25.96 0.45
N PRO A 141 -14.71 24.79 0.24
CA PRO A 141 -15.60 24.23 1.25
C PRO A 141 -14.81 24.26 2.56
N GLY A 142 -15.41 24.77 3.63
CA GLY A 142 -14.84 24.62 4.97
C GLY A 142 -14.51 23.13 5.24
N PRO A 143 -13.79 22.80 6.31
CA PRO A 143 -13.38 21.42 6.59
C PRO A 143 -14.60 20.50 6.49
N LEU A 144 -14.57 19.61 5.49
CA LEU A 144 -15.66 18.68 5.26
C LEU A 144 -15.61 17.63 6.38
N PRO A 145 -16.73 17.36 7.07
CA PRO A 145 -16.75 16.42 8.18
C PRO A 145 -16.47 15.01 7.67
N TRP A 146 -15.88 14.19 8.53
CA TRP A 146 -15.71 12.76 8.28
C TRP A 146 -16.83 12.01 9.02
N ALA A 147 -17.26 10.87 8.49
CA ALA A 147 -18.24 10.00 9.13
C ALA A 147 -17.56 8.75 9.69
N GLN A 148 -18.09 8.20 10.78
CA GLN A 148 -17.65 7.00 11.46
C GLN A 148 -18.79 6.01 11.54
N TRP A 149 -18.54 4.76 11.17
CA TRP A 149 -19.40 3.60 11.43
C TRP A 149 -18.95 2.90 12.70
N ASP A 150 -19.88 2.72 13.65
CA ASP A 150 -19.66 2.06 14.95
C ASP A 150 -20.18 0.62 15.00
N GLY A 151 -20.50 0.02 13.86
CA GLY A 151 -21.18 -1.27 13.75
C GLY A 151 -22.72 -1.17 13.75
N THR A 152 -23.29 -0.01 14.08
CA THR A 152 -24.74 0.18 14.13
C THR A 152 -25.25 1.39 13.35
N ARG A 153 -24.49 2.48 13.34
CA ARG A 153 -24.87 3.72 12.63
C ARG A 153 -23.65 4.54 12.24
N TRP A 154 -23.86 5.38 11.22
CA TRP A 154 -22.92 6.43 10.88
C TRP A 154 -23.11 7.66 11.78
N SER A 155 -22.02 8.27 12.21
CA SER A 155 -22.00 9.52 12.98
C SER A 155 -20.77 10.36 12.63
N THR A 156 -20.73 11.65 12.98
CA THR A 156 -19.56 12.50 12.68
C THR A 156 -18.36 12.10 13.54
N VAL A 157 -17.17 11.97 12.93
CA VAL A 157 -15.91 11.76 13.65
C VAL A 157 -15.64 12.96 14.56
N PRO A 158 -15.51 12.77 15.89
CA PRO A 158 -15.13 13.85 16.80
C PRO A 158 -13.72 14.34 16.49
N ASN A 159 -13.50 15.66 16.45
CA ASN A 159 -12.20 16.27 16.21
C ASN A 159 -11.50 15.78 14.93
N SER A 160 -12.25 15.56 13.85
CA SER A 160 -11.68 15.22 12.53
C SER A 160 -10.56 16.19 12.14
N PRO A 161 -9.46 15.72 11.50
CA PRO A 161 -8.38 16.60 11.07
C PRO A 161 -8.94 17.79 10.28
N PRO A 162 -8.50 19.02 10.59
CA PRO A 162 -9.03 20.19 9.90
C PRO A 162 -8.53 20.25 8.45
N GLY A 163 -9.36 19.79 7.51
CA GLY A 163 -9.28 20.11 6.08
C GLY A 163 -7.98 19.68 5.35
N GLY A 164 -7.96 19.93 4.04
CA GLY A 164 -6.83 19.62 3.16
C GLY A 164 -6.94 18.28 2.42
N GLU A 165 -6.16 18.16 1.35
CA GLU A 165 -6.03 16.94 0.57
C GLU A 165 -5.19 15.91 1.32
N VAL A 166 -5.86 14.88 1.83
CA VAL A 166 -5.22 13.70 2.42
C VAL A 166 -4.76 12.83 1.27
N ALA A 167 -3.45 12.79 1.07
CA ALA A 167 -2.79 11.95 0.08
C ALA A 167 -2.85 10.48 0.49
N ASP A 168 -2.67 10.21 1.79
CA ASP A 168 -2.70 8.85 2.32
C ASP A 168 -3.08 8.82 3.82
N PHE A 169 -3.58 7.67 4.27
CA PHE A 169 -4.08 7.42 5.62
C PHE A 169 -3.73 5.98 6.03
N GLU A 170 -3.24 5.80 7.26
CA GLU A 170 -3.09 4.48 7.85
C GLU A 170 -3.41 4.52 9.34
N ALA A 171 -4.06 3.47 9.83
CA ALA A 171 -4.39 3.30 11.25
C ALA A 171 -3.83 1.98 11.77
N ALA A 172 -2.87 2.06 12.69
CA ALA A 172 -2.44 0.88 13.45
C ALA A 172 -3.45 0.52 14.55
N SER A 173 -4.17 1.52 15.07
CA SER A 173 -5.25 1.35 16.04
C SER A 173 -6.17 2.58 16.04
N PRO A 174 -7.32 2.55 16.74
CA PRO A 174 -8.15 3.74 16.94
C PRO A 174 -7.44 4.93 17.61
N ASP A 175 -6.31 4.67 18.29
CA ASP A 175 -5.53 5.68 19.01
C ASP A 175 -4.15 5.96 18.36
N ASP A 176 -3.87 5.38 17.19
CA ASP A 176 -2.61 5.57 16.46
C ASP A 176 -2.89 5.59 14.96
N ILE A 177 -3.07 6.81 14.44
CA ILE A 177 -3.46 7.06 13.05
C ILE A 177 -2.53 8.11 12.46
N TRP A 178 -2.04 7.83 11.26
CA TRP A 178 -1.20 8.74 10.49
C TRP A 178 -1.90 9.18 9.20
N THR A 179 -1.74 10.45 8.84
CA THR A 179 -2.14 10.96 7.53
C THR A 179 -0.99 11.71 6.87
N LEU A 180 -0.91 11.61 5.55
CA LEU A 180 -0.10 12.49 4.72
C LEU A 180 -1.01 13.53 4.07
N ASP A 181 -0.65 14.79 4.20
CA ASP A 181 -1.38 15.89 3.60
C ASP A 181 -0.53 16.61 2.57
N GLN A 182 -1.15 16.90 1.43
CA GLN A 182 -0.54 17.64 0.33
C GLN A 182 -1.45 18.79 -0.09
N PRO A 183 -1.51 19.89 0.67
CA PRO A 183 -2.36 21.00 0.30
C PRO A 183 -1.87 21.68 -0.99
N LEU A 184 -2.80 22.13 -1.84
CA LEU A 184 -2.51 22.92 -3.04
C LEU A 184 -1.65 24.15 -2.74
N GLU A 185 -1.88 24.77 -1.58
CA GLU A 185 -1.09 25.86 -1.04
C GLU A 185 -0.52 25.47 0.33
N GLY A 186 0.80 25.50 0.48
CA GLY A 186 1.47 25.25 1.74
C GLY A 186 2.57 24.20 1.63
N ALA A 187 3.10 23.81 2.78
CA ALA A 187 4.07 22.72 2.86
C ALA A 187 3.32 21.40 3.09
N PRO A 188 3.78 20.27 2.51
CA PRO A 188 3.26 18.95 2.84
C PRO A 188 3.46 18.69 4.35
N SER A 189 2.58 17.89 4.93
CA SER A 189 2.65 17.54 6.35
C SER A 189 2.26 16.10 6.62
N ALA A 190 2.76 15.56 7.72
CA ALA A 190 2.24 14.37 8.36
C ALA A 190 1.40 14.78 9.57
N ARG A 191 0.24 14.16 9.76
CA ARG A 191 -0.57 14.31 10.98
C ARG A 191 -0.60 12.99 11.73
N HIS A 192 -0.51 13.08 13.05
CA HIS A 192 -0.58 11.93 13.95
C HIS A 192 -1.70 12.12 14.97
N TRP A 193 -2.59 11.15 15.07
CA TRP A 193 -3.59 11.05 16.13
C TRP A 193 -3.10 10.12 17.23
N ASP A 194 -3.11 10.62 18.45
CA ASP A 194 -2.66 9.89 19.65
C ASP A 194 -3.81 9.34 20.53
N GLY A 195 -5.02 9.22 19.96
CA GLY A 195 -6.24 8.87 20.71
C GLY A 195 -6.94 10.08 21.36
N SER A 196 -6.26 11.23 21.44
CA SER A 196 -6.81 12.42 22.10
C SER A 196 -6.73 13.69 21.26
N ARG A 197 -5.68 13.84 20.46
CA ARG A 197 -5.43 15.03 19.64
C ARG A 197 -4.60 14.71 18.41
N TRP A 198 -4.78 15.54 17.38
CA TRP A 198 -3.91 15.55 16.21
C TRP A 198 -2.68 16.42 16.46
N THR A 199 -1.50 15.91 16.08
CA THR A 199 -0.25 16.68 15.99
C THR A 199 0.20 16.74 14.54
N THR A 200 0.46 17.94 14.03
CA THR A 200 0.90 18.15 12.65
C THR A 200 2.40 18.45 12.59
N THR A 201 3.13 17.71 11.78
CA THR A 201 4.54 17.94 11.49
C THR A 201 4.72 18.27 10.02
N ARG A 202 5.43 19.36 9.71
CA ARG A 202 5.77 19.68 8.31
C ARG A 202 6.77 18.68 7.77
N LEU A 203 6.50 18.16 6.59
CA LEU A 203 7.42 17.32 5.83
C LEU A 203 8.30 18.19 4.94
N ARG A 204 9.48 17.67 4.62
CA ARG A 204 10.41 18.34 3.71
C ARG A 204 9.98 18.20 2.25
N TYR A 205 9.35 17.08 1.93
CA TYR A 205 8.95 16.69 0.58
C TYR A 205 7.54 16.12 0.62
N ALA A 206 6.89 16.12 -0.54
CA ALA A 206 5.61 15.45 -0.73
C ALA A 206 5.82 13.92 -0.68
N ALA A 207 4.89 13.22 -0.04
CA ALA A 207 4.86 11.76 0.06
C ALA A 207 3.52 11.21 -0.41
N SER A 208 3.55 10.17 -1.22
CA SER A 208 2.38 9.55 -1.84
C SER A 208 1.80 8.40 -1.03
N ASP A 209 2.59 7.82 -0.12
CA ASP A 209 2.24 6.58 0.58
C ASP A 209 3.01 6.50 1.90
N LEU A 210 2.42 5.89 2.92
CA LEU A 210 2.98 5.68 4.24
C LEU A 210 2.79 4.24 4.73
N ALA A 211 3.69 3.79 5.62
CA ALA A 211 3.63 2.49 6.27
C ALA A 211 3.97 2.63 7.76
N ILE A 212 3.11 2.12 8.64
CA ILE A 212 3.37 2.02 10.08
C ILE A 212 4.07 0.69 10.38
N ALA A 213 5.39 0.74 10.62
CA ALA A 213 6.17 -0.41 11.10
C ALA A 213 6.09 -0.58 12.63
N GLY A 214 5.71 0.48 13.34
CA GLY A 214 5.50 0.50 14.78
C GLY A 214 5.14 1.90 15.30
N PRO A 215 4.85 2.03 16.60
CA PRO A 215 4.39 3.31 17.19
C PRO A 215 5.41 4.46 17.06
N ASP A 216 6.70 4.11 16.99
CA ASP A 216 7.82 5.05 16.83
C ASP A 216 8.58 4.81 15.51
N ASP A 217 7.96 4.10 14.55
CA ASP A 217 8.60 3.67 13.31
C ASP A 217 7.58 3.76 12.16
N VAL A 218 7.54 4.93 11.52
CA VAL A 218 6.62 5.19 10.39
C VAL A 218 7.42 5.69 9.20
N TRP A 219 7.13 5.12 8.04
CA TRP A 219 7.81 5.46 6.80
C TRP A 219 6.86 6.16 5.85
N ALA A 220 7.36 7.14 5.12
CA ALA A 220 6.64 7.82 4.06
C ALA A 220 7.53 7.91 2.82
N VAL A 221 6.97 7.67 1.65
CA VAL A 221 7.72 7.64 0.39
C VAL A 221 7.13 8.56 -0.65
N GLY A 222 7.96 9.05 -1.58
CA GLY A 222 7.51 9.94 -2.63
C GLY A 222 8.62 10.37 -3.56
N SER A 223 8.58 11.64 -3.98
CA SER A 223 9.60 12.24 -4.85
C SER A 223 10.06 13.62 -4.38
N ARG A 224 11.26 14.02 -4.82
CA ARG A 224 11.83 15.34 -4.62
C ARG A 224 12.30 15.93 -5.95
N SER A 225 12.09 17.23 -6.10
CA SER A 225 12.55 18.02 -7.26
C SER A 225 13.82 18.84 -6.98
N THR A 226 14.37 18.73 -5.77
CA THR A 226 15.56 19.47 -5.35
C THR A 226 16.60 18.57 -4.70
N GLY A 227 17.86 19.02 -4.74
CA GLY A 227 19.00 18.33 -4.14
C GLY A 227 19.77 17.46 -5.16
N PRO A 228 20.68 16.60 -4.67
CA PRO A 228 21.55 15.85 -5.57
C PRO A 228 20.78 14.98 -6.57
N GLY A 229 21.19 15.01 -7.84
CA GLY A 229 20.59 14.21 -8.90
C GLY A 229 19.29 14.74 -9.51
N THR A 230 18.76 15.88 -9.04
CA THR A 230 17.51 16.45 -9.59
C THR A 230 17.72 17.49 -10.68
N GLU A 231 18.95 17.95 -10.87
CA GLU A 231 19.28 19.00 -11.83
C GLU A 231 19.53 18.40 -13.22
N LEU A 232 18.85 18.93 -14.22
CA LEU A 232 19.18 18.75 -15.64
C LEU A 232 19.67 20.08 -16.25
N GLY A 233 20.21 19.99 -17.46
CA GLY A 233 20.58 21.19 -18.23
C GLY A 233 19.35 22.04 -18.57
N PHE A 234 19.59 23.31 -18.92
CA PHE A 234 18.57 24.22 -19.49
C PHE A 234 17.32 24.48 -18.64
N GLY A 235 17.36 24.23 -17.33
CA GLY A 235 16.25 24.51 -16.41
C GLY A 235 15.23 23.38 -16.28
N GLU A 236 15.53 22.20 -16.84
CA GLU A 236 14.76 20.98 -16.61
C GLU A 236 15.13 20.34 -15.26
N SER A 237 14.22 19.50 -14.75
CA SER A 237 14.43 18.77 -13.51
C SER A 237 14.16 17.29 -13.69
N TYR A 238 14.93 16.45 -13.02
CA TYR A 238 14.71 15.00 -12.92
C TYR A 238 14.24 14.69 -11.50
N SER A 239 12.96 14.39 -11.29
CA SER A 239 12.52 14.05 -9.93
C SER A 239 13.25 12.80 -9.41
N GLN A 240 13.62 12.79 -8.13
CA GLN A 240 14.31 11.66 -7.52
C GLN A 240 13.45 11.07 -6.40
N PRO A 241 13.55 9.76 -6.12
CA PRO A 241 12.82 9.17 -5.01
C PRO A 241 13.28 9.76 -3.69
N VAL A 242 12.37 9.80 -2.72
CA VAL A 242 12.70 10.17 -1.34
C VAL A 242 11.93 9.30 -0.36
N THR A 243 12.58 9.01 0.77
CA THR A 243 11.96 8.41 1.94
C THR A 243 12.08 9.35 3.13
N MET A 244 11.05 9.39 3.97
CA MET A 244 11.04 10.08 5.24
C MET A 244 10.66 9.08 6.33
N HIS A 245 11.31 9.17 7.48
CA HIS A 245 11.16 8.24 8.60
C HIS A 245 10.83 9.01 9.87
N TRP A 246 9.80 8.56 10.57
CA TRP A 246 9.47 8.96 11.94
C TRP A 246 10.19 8.03 12.91
N ASP A 247 10.98 8.61 13.81
CA ASP A 247 11.78 7.88 14.80
C ASP A 247 11.20 7.94 16.23
N GLY A 248 9.90 8.19 16.36
CA GLY A 248 9.23 8.45 17.64
C GLY A 248 9.32 9.92 18.11
N THR A 249 10.18 10.73 17.48
CA THR A 249 10.36 12.14 17.89
C THR A 249 10.28 13.14 16.76
N SER A 250 10.77 12.79 15.57
CA SER A 250 10.83 13.71 14.44
C SER A 250 10.86 12.96 13.11
N TRP A 251 10.25 13.58 12.10
CA TRP A 251 10.39 13.13 10.72
C TRP A 251 11.75 13.55 10.17
N LYS A 252 12.48 12.60 9.60
CA LYS A 252 13.79 12.81 8.96
C LYS A 252 13.80 12.25 7.55
N SER A 253 14.40 12.97 6.61
CA SER A 253 14.67 12.42 5.28
C SER A 253 15.80 11.41 5.37
N VAL A 254 15.59 10.24 4.78
CA VAL A 254 16.57 9.16 4.64
C VAL A 254 17.01 9.11 3.18
N GLU A 255 18.32 8.94 2.96
CA GLU A 255 18.90 8.92 1.62
C GLU A 255 18.47 7.67 0.85
N THR A 256 18.09 7.86 -0.41
CA THR A 256 17.71 6.82 -1.37
C THR A 256 18.78 6.70 -2.48
N PRO A 257 18.91 5.53 -3.12
CA PRO A 257 19.63 5.43 -4.38
C PRO A 257 19.07 6.42 -5.42
N ARG A 258 19.93 6.84 -6.35
CA ARG A 258 19.55 7.77 -7.43
C ARG A 258 19.29 6.98 -8.70
N PHE A 259 18.23 7.34 -9.40
CA PHE A 259 17.80 6.68 -10.62
C PHE A 259 17.83 7.66 -11.78
N ARG A 260 18.45 7.27 -12.89
CA ARG A 260 18.59 8.11 -14.07
C ARG A 260 18.72 7.26 -15.31
N PHE A 261 17.98 7.60 -16.36
CA PHE A 261 18.23 7.04 -17.68
C PHE A 261 19.65 7.35 -18.18
N GLU A 262 20.20 6.43 -18.96
CA GLU A 262 21.41 6.69 -19.73
C GLU A 262 21.16 7.74 -20.82
N GLU A 263 22.22 8.42 -21.26
CA GLU A 263 22.11 9.39 -22.35
C GLU A 263 21.84 8.69 -23.70
N PRO A 264 20.93 9.21 -24.55
CA PRO A 264 20.20 10.46 -24.39
C PRO A 264 19.03 10.35 -23.41
N ILE A 265 18.92 11.32 -22.51
CA ILE A 265 17.84 11.37 -21.52
C ILE A 265 16.49 11.66 -22.22
N PRO A 266 15.43 10.87 -21.96
CA PRO A 266 14.11 11.11 -22.52
C PRO A 266 13.45 12.37 -21.92
N PRO A 267 12.43 12.94 -22.58
CA PRO A 267 11.78 14.17 -22.14
C PRO A 267 11.02 13.99 -20.82
N GLU A 268 11.07 15.03 -19.98
CA GLU A 268 10.39 15.08 -18.67
C GLU A 268 10.62 13.83 -17.80
N PRO A 269 11.88 13.42 -17.59
CA PRO A 269 12.17 12.19 -16.89
C PRO A 269 11.98 12.36 -15.37
N GLY A 270 11.63 11.28 -14.69
CA GLY A 270 11.37 11.32 -13.26
C GLY A 270 11.38 9.96 -12.59
N ALA A 271 11.95 9.92 -11.40
CA ALA A 271 11.95 8.77 -10.52
C ALA A 271 11.21 9.09 -9.21
N SER A 272 10.31 8.20 -8.81
CA SER A 272 9.56 8.31 -7.56
C SER A 272 9.36 6.95 -6.91
N LEU A 273 9.26 6.94 -5.58
CA LEU A 273 8.66 5.84 -4.85
C LEU A 273 7.16 6.12 -4.71
N GLN A 274 6.35 5.08 -4.88
CA GLN A 274 4.89 5.15 -4.93
C GLN A 274 4.22 4.28 -3.86
N GLN A 275 4.93 3.29 -3.34
CA GLN A 275 4.39 2.33 -2.37
C GLN A 275 5.46 1.97 -1.34
N VAL A 276 5.07 1.82 -0.08
CA VAL A 276 5.89 1.35 1.02
C VAL A 276 5.12 0.34 1.85
N PHE A 277 5.77 -0.75 2.23
CA PHE A 277 5.19 -1.78 3.07
C PHE A 277 6.10 -2.02 4.28
N ALA A 278 5.49 -2.11 5.45
CA ALA A 278 6.12 -2.69 6.63
C ALA A 278 5.67 -4.14 6.78
N LEU A 279 6.63 -5.05 6.90
CA LEU A 279 6.39 -6.47 7.10
C LEU A 279 6.24 -6.79 8.59
N ASP A 280 5.63 -7.94 8.90
CA ASP A 280 5.46 -8.44 10.27
C ASP A 280 6.79 -8.62 11.04
N ASP A 281 7.89 -8.83 10.31
CA ASP A 281 9.24 -8.93 10.90
C ASP A 281 9.93 -7.57 11.10
N GLY A 282 9.24 -6.47 10.78
CA GLY A 282 9.73 -5.10 10.82
C GLY A 282 10.56 -4.68 9.61
N GLU A 283 10.73 -5.54 8.61
CA GLU A 283 11.37 -5.16 7.36
C GLU A 283 10.50 -4.15 6.60
N VAL A 284 11.13 -3.09 6.08
CA VAL A 284 10.44 -2.09 5.26
C VAL A 284 10.90 -2.19 3.82
N ARG A 285 9.95 -2.23 2.89
CA ARG A 285 10.20 -2.27 1.44
C ARG A 285 9.52 -1.11 0.76
N ALA A 286 10.18 -0.51 -0.22
CA ALA A 286 9.63 0.58 -1.00
C ALA A 286 9.70 0.27 -2.51
N TYR A 287 8.67 0.67 -3.23
CA TYR A 287 8.50 0.38 -4.65
C TYR A 287 8.15 1.64 -5.42
N GLY A 288 8.60 1.72 -6.66
CA GLY A 288 8.40 2.90 -7.48
C GLY A 288 8.82 2.70 -8.92
N LYS A 289 8.93 3.79 -9.66
CA LYS A 289 9.32 3.78 -11.06
C LYS A 289 10.24 4.94 -11.39
N ASN A 290 11.14 4.69 -12.32
CA ASN A 290 11.84 5.71 -13.09
C ASN A 290 11.28 5.66 -14.52
N THR A 291 10.64 6.75 -14.93
CA THR A 291 9.79 6.86 -16.13
C THR A 291 9.92 8.26 -16.73
N PHE A 292 9.22 8.52 -17.82
CA PHE A 292 9.29 9.77 -18.56
C PHE A 292 7.97 10.04 -19.29
N ASN A 293 7.87 11.18 -19.98
CA ASN A 293 6.69 11.49 -20.78
C ASN A 293 6.72 10.73 -22.12
N HIS A 294 5.98 9.62 -22.20
CA HIS A 294 5.89 8.78 -23.39
C HIS A 294 5.16 9.47 -24.56
N GLY A 295 5.53 9.09 -25.78
CA GLY A 295 4.93 9.53 -27.04
C GLY A 295 5.60 10.74 -27.68
N GLU A 296 6.66 11.28 -27.07
CA GLU A 296 7.37 12.46 -27.55
C GLU A 296 8.64 12.15 -28.37
N THR A 297 9.13 10.91 -28.30
CA THR A 297 10.35 10.48 -29.00
C THR A 297 10.13 9.16 -29.73
N ASP A 298 10.83 8.97 -30.85
CA ASP A 298 10.72 7.74 -31.64
C ASP A 298 11.41 6.54 -30.95
N ASP A 299 12.48 6.80 -30.19
CA ASP A 299 13.24 5.79 -29.44
C ASP A 299 13.02 5.99 -27.95
N GLU A 300 12.16 5.14 -27.38
CA GLU A 300 11.72 5.23 -26.01
C GLU A 300 12.42 4.17 -25.15
N PRO A 301 13.15 4.56 -24.10
CA PRO A 301 13.68 3.59 -23.16
C PRO A 301 12.53 2.87 -22.45
N ALA A 302 12.81 1.68 -21.90
CA ALA A 302 11.85 1.00 -21.06
C ALA A 302 11.74 1.70 -19.70
N ASP A 303 10.52 1.76 -19.14
CA ASP A 303 10.34 2.09 -17.72
C ASP A 303 11.18 1.16 -16.84
N GLU A 304 11.81 1.76 -15.84
CA GLU A 304 12.59 1.07 -14.82
C GLU A 304 11.79 0.98 -13.52
N PHE A 305 11.67 -0.22 -12.96
CA PHE A 305 10.88 -0.46 -11.74
C PHE A 305 11.80 -0.54 -10.54
N ILE A 306 11.59 0.38 -9.60
CA ILE A 306 12.41 0.56 -8.41
C ILE A 306 11.88 -0.37 -7.32
N ARG A 307 12.78 -1.15 -6.71
CA ARG A 307 12.49 -2.06 -5.60
C ARG A 307 13.58 -1.92 -4.55
N LEU A 308 13.23 -1.34 -3.41
CA LEU A 308 14.17 -1.08 -2.32
C LEU A 308 13.79 -1.87 -1.08
N ARG A 309 14.80 -2.29 -0.32
CA ARG A 309 14.68 -2.92 0.98
C ARG A 309 15.50 -2.14 1.99
N TRP A 310 14.91 -1.84 3.14
CA TRP A 310 15.61 -1.24 4.25
C TRP A 310 16.41 -2.30 5.01
N ASP A 311 17.72 -2.10 5.16
CA ASP A 311 18.61 -3.03 5.86
C ASP A 311 18.82 -2.70 7.36
N GLY A 312 18.11 -1.69 7.86
CA GLY A 312 18.30 -1.11 9.20
C GLY A 312 19.16 0.16 9.21
N SER A 313 19.85 0.48 8.11
CA SER A 313 20.73 1.64 8.01
C SER A 313 20.72 2.35 6.66
N THR A 314 20.54 1.62 5.56
CA THR A 314 20.50 2.14 4.21
C THR A 314 19.46 1.40 3.37
N TRP A 315 18.98 2.08 2.32
CA TRP A 315 18.16 1.46 1.30
C TRP A 315 19.04 0.70 0.30
N ALA A 316 18.81 -0.60 0.18
CA ALA A 316 19.45 -1.46 -0.81
C ALA A 316 18.47 -1.80 -1.93
N GLU A 317 18.95 -1.79 -3.17
CA GLU A 317 18.18 -2.31 -4.31
C GLU A 317 18.00 -3.82 -4.19
N GLN A 318 16.79 -4.28 -4.47
CA GLN A 318 16.44 -5.70 -4.51
C GLN A 318 16.65 -6.26 -5.92
N GLU A 319 16.89 -7.57 -5.99
CA GLU A 319 16.87 -8.28 -7.28
C GLU A 319 15.53 -8.06 -8.01
N PRO A 320 15.54 -7.89 -9.34
CA PRO A 320 14.30 -7.76 -10.11
C PRO A 320 13.40 -8.98 -9.93
N ALA A 321 12.09 -8.76 -9.76
CA ALA A 321 11.15 -9.87 -9.76
C ALA A 321 11.09 -10.55 -11.14
N PRO A 322 10.87 -11.87 -11.19
CA PRO A 322 10.87 -12.59 -12.44
C PRO A 322 9.66 -12.28 -13.32
N GLY A 323 9.88 -12.31 -14.63
CA GLY A 323 8.84 -12.20 -15.64
C GLY A 323 8.04 -10.91 -15.53
N GLU A 324 6.72 -11.05 -15.65
CA GLU A 324 5.78 -9.92 -15.67
C GLU A 324 5.76 -9.14 -14.34
N CYS A 325 6.09 -9.75 -13.22
CA CYS A 325 6.06 -9.11 -11.91
C CYS A 325 7.20 -8.10 -11.72
N GLY A 326 8.29 -8.22 -12.48
CA GLY A 326 9.38 -7.24 -12.47
C GLY A 326 9.03 -5.90 -13.11
N ARG A 327 7.90 -5.82 -13.83
CA ARG A 327 7.47 -4.64 -14.58
C ARG A 327 6.23 -3.98 -13.99
N ARG A 328 6.01 -4.13 -12.68
CA ARG A 328 4.77 -3.76 -12.00
C ARG A 328 5.04 -3.26 -10.58
N ILE A 329 4.19 -2.34 -10.15
CA ILE A 329 4.18 -1.83 -8.79
C ILE A 329 3.24 -2.74 -7.96
N PRO A 330 3.66 -3.16 -6.76
CA PRO A 330 2.74 -3.81 -5.82
C PRO A 330 1.58 -2.88 -5.44
N VAL A 331 0.42 -3.43 -5.15
CA VAL A 331 -0.80 -2.69 -4.77
C VAL A 331 -1.43 -3.23 -3.48
N GLY A 332 -0.71 -4.12 -2.80
CA GLY A 332 -1.16 -4.80 -1.60
C GLY A 332 -0.25 -5.97 -1.29
N GLN A 333 -0.28 -6.42 -0.05
CA GLN A 333 0.56 -7.51 0.44
C GLN A 333 -0.24 -8.42 1.36
N ASP A 334 0.05 -9.72 1.29
CA ASP A 334 -0.34 -10.70 2.31
C ASP A 334 0.86 -11.53 2.79
N ASP A 335 0.59 -12.45 3.71
CA ASP A 335 1.58 -13.33 4.34
C ASP A 335 2.31 -14.27 3.35
N GLY A 336 1.86 -14.33 2.09
CA GLY A 336 2.45 -15.20 1.06
C GLY A 336 3.12 -14.43 -0.08
N GLY A 337 3.02 -13.10 -0.12
CA GLY A 337 3.62 -12.27 -1.14
C GLY A 337 2.84 -10.99 -1.49
N LEU A 338 3.09 -10.48 -2.69
CA LEU A 338 2.61 -9.16 -3.13
C LEU A 338 1.54 -9.31 -4.21
N PHE A 339 0.44 -8.59 -4.06
CA PHE A 339 -0.47 -8.28 -5.17
C PHE A 339 0.16 -7.18 -6.02
N LEU A 340 0.12 -7.33 -7.34
CA LEU A 340 0.64 -6.33 -8.28
C LEU A 340 -0.43 -5.93 -9.29
N ASP A 341 -0.28 -4.72 -9.81
CA ASP A 341 -1.16 -4.16 -10.84
C ASP A 341 -1.40 -5.15 -12.00
N GLY A 342 -2.61 -5.09 -12.54
CA GLY A 342 -3.04 -5.94 -13.63
C GLY A 342 -3.29 -7.38 -13.17
N ASN A 343 -3.65 -7.63 -11.91
CA ASN A 343 -3.99 -8.95 -11.39
C ASN A 343 -2.82 -9.95 -11.45
N TRP A 344 -1.65 -9.53 -11.01
CA TRP A 344 -0.49 -10.39 -10.83
C TRP A 344 -0.20 -10.59 -9.34
N TYR A 345 0.50 -11.66 -9.01
CA TYR A 345 0.92 -11.98 -7.66
C TYR A 345 2.36 -12.47 -7.67
N LEU A 346 3.20 -11.89 -6.83
CA LEU A 346 4.58 -12.31 -6.62
C LEU A 346 4.64 -13.01 -5.27
N THR A 347 4.86 -14.32 -5.28
CA THR A 347 5.01 -15.10 -4.05
C THR A 347 6.36 -14.83 -3.39
N ASP A 348 6.46 -15.03 -2.09
CA ASP A 348 7.72 -14.85 -1.35
C ASP A 348 8.84 -15.83 -1.78
N ASP A 349 8.46 -17.00 -2.31
CA ASP A 349 9.42 -17.93 -2.94
C ASP A 349 9.89 -17.48 -4.34
N GLY A 350 9.48 -16.29 -4.78
CA GLY A 350 9.94 -15.63 -6.01
C GLY A 350 9.22 -16.09 -7.27
N ARG A 351 8.01 -16.64 -7.21
CA ARG A 351 7.23 -17.00 -8.41
C ARG A 351 6.30 -15.87 -8.81
N CYS A 352 6.31 -15.53 -10.09
CA CYS A 352 5.35 -14.60 -10.67
C CYS A 352 4.13 -15.33 -11.24
N VAL A 353 2.95 -15.06 -10.69
CA VAL A 353 1.69 -15.76 -10.99
C VAL A 353 0.64 -14.77 -11.49
N LYS A 354 0.02 -15.07 -12.64
CA LYS A 354 -1.19 -14.35 -13.07
C LYS A 354 -2.38 -14.84 -12.27
N ILE A 355 -3.07 -13.95 -11.56
CA ILE A 355 -4.35 -14.28 -10.93
C ILE A 355 -5.40 -14.41 -12.03
N LYS A 356 -6.01 -15.59 -12.12
CA LYS A 356 -7.07 -15.86 -13.09
C LYS A 356 -8.35 -15.14 -12.66
N ARG A 357 -9.31 -15.07 -13.57
CA ARG A 357 -10.64 -14.54 -13.28
C ARG A 357 -11.69 -15.18 -14.17
N HIS A 358 -12.93 -15.16 -13.70
CA HIS A 358 -14.07 -15.56 -14.50
C HIS A 358 -14.51 -14.43 -15.45
N ARG A 359 -15.25 -14.82 -16.49
CA ARG A 359 -15.97 -13.87 -17.34
C ARG A 359 -17.30 -13.53 -16.68
N LEU A 360 -17.78 -12.31 -16.89
CA LEU A 360 -19.11 -11.93 -16.43
C LEU A 360 -20.19 -12.87 -17.00
N PRO A 361 -21.21 -13.22 -16.20
CA PRO A 361 -22.39 -13.93 -16.68
C PRO A 361 -23.06 -13.18 -17.84
N LEU A 362 -23.67 -13.91 -18.81
CA LEU A 362 -24.36 -13.26 -19.93
C LEU A 362 -25.59 -12.44 -19.49
N SER A 363 -26.13 -12.72 -18.29
CA SER A 363 -27.24 -11.97 -17.70
C SER A 363 -26.88 -10.51 -17.38
N THR A 364 -25.59 -10.16 -17.31
CA THR A 364 -25.15 -8.76 -17.13
C THR A 364 -25.20 -7.96 -18.43
N GLY A 365 -25.58 -8.57 -19.56
CA GLY A 365 -25.53 -7.94 -20.88
C GLY A 365 -24.18 -8.11 -21.60
N ALA A 366 -23.19 -8.71 -20.94
CA ALA A 366 -21.93 -9.08 -21.58
C ALA A 366 -22.16 -10.18 -22.64
N ARG A 367 -21.59 -9.99 -23.84
CA ARG A 367 -21.67 -10.98 -24.93
C ARG A 367 -20.53 -12.00 -24.81
N LYS A 368 -20.72 -13.18 -25.41
CA LYS A 368 -19.69 -14.24 -25.45
C LYS A 368 -18.38 -13.76 -26.06
N ALA A 369 -18.46 -12.90 -27.09
CA ALA A 369 -17.32 -12.38 -27.83
C ALA A 369 -16.73 -11.08 -27.25
N SER A 370 -17.30 -10.52 -26.18
CA SER A 370 -16.82 -9.24 -25.63
C SER A 370 -15.39 -9.37 -25.13
N ASN A 371 -14.58 -8.34 -25.31
CA ASN A 371 -13.32 -8.26 -24.59
C ASN A 371 -13.63 -7.77 -23.16
N GLN A 372 -13.10 -8.45 -22.15
CA GLN A 372 -13.36 -8.11 -20.74
C GLN A 372 -12.02 -7.96 -20.04
N SER A 373 -11.87 -6.94 -19.18
CA SER A 373 -10.69 -6.74 -18.33
C SER A 373 -11.15 -6.42 -16.91
N LEU A 374 -10.56 -7.05 -15.90
CA LEU A 374 -10.83 -6.74 -14.50
C LEU A 374 -9.80 -5.71 -14.04
N TRP A 375 -10.30 -4.58 -13.56
CA TRP A 375 -9.54 -3.51 -12.91
C TRP A 375 -9.95 -3.51 -11.45
N LEU A 376 -8.97 -3.61 -10.56
CA LEU A 376 -9.18 -3.52 -9.12
C LEU A 376 -8.57 -2.20 -8.65
N GLU A 377 -9.37 -1.44 -7.92
CA GLU A 377 -8.99 -0.16 -7.32
C GLU A 377 -8.47 -0.37 -5.89
N ALA A 378 -8.99 -1.38 -5.18
CA ALA A 378 -8.61 -1.69 -3.81
C ALA A 378 -8.57 -3.21 -3.58
N ILE A 379 -7.65 -3.67 -2.71
CA ILE A 379 -7.52 -5.07 -2.29
C ILE A 379 -7.31 -5.09 -0.77
N HIS A 380 -8.31 -5.60 -0.03
CA HIS A 380 -8.32 -5.61 1.42
C HIS A 380 -8.45 -7.01 1.99
N ARG A 381 -7.79 -7.25 3.12
CA ARG A 381 -7.91 -8.47 3.91
C ARG A 381 -9.22 -8.41 4.68
N VAL A 382 -9.90 -9.54 4.82
CA VAL A 382 -11.05 -9.65 5.73
C VAL A 382 -10.53 -10.00 7.13
N PRO A 383 -10.72 -9.12 8.14
CA PRO A 383 -10.17 -9.35 9.48
C PRO A 383 -10.60 -10.69 10.09
N GLY A 384 -9.68 -11.35 10.80
CA GLY A 384 -9.92 -12.64 11.45
C GLY A 384 -10.01 -13.85 10.50
N THR A 385 -9.74 -13.68 9.20
CA THR A 385 -9.77 -14.76 8.20
C THR A 385 -8.56 -14.69 7.27
N ASP A 386 -8.30 -15.71 6.44
CA ASP A 386 -7.28 -15.62 5.36
C ASP A 386 -7.88 -15.15 4.03
N GLU A 387 -9.06 -14.54 4.07
CA GLU A 387 -9.81 -14.12 2.89
C GLU A 387 -9.40 -12.71 2.46
N TRP A 388 -9.35 -12.52 1.14
CA TRP A 388 -9.01 -11.26 0.50
C TRP A 388 -10.11 -10.86 -0.47
N LEU A 389 -10.53 -9.60 -0.39
CA LEU A 389 -11.50 -9.00 -1.29
C LEU A 389 -10.78 -7.99 -2.18
N GLY A 390 -11.12 -8.00 -3.46
CA GLY A 390 -10.78 -6.95 -4.40
C GLY A 390 -12.03 -6.21 -4.82
N ALA A 391 -11.95 -4.90 -4.95
CA ALA A 391 -13.03 -4.05 -5.44
C ALA A 391 -12.61 -3.28 -6.68
N GLY A 392 -13.54 -3.11 -7.61
CA GLY A 392 -13.25 -2.41 -8.86
C GLY A 392 -14.35 -2.63 -9.88
N HIS A 393 -13.96 -2.86 -11.13
CA HIS A 393 -14.90 -3.14 -12.21
C HIS A 393 -14.35 -4.10 -13.26
N VAL A 394 -15.25 -4.78 -13.95
CA VAL A 394 -14.94 -5.45 -15.21
C VAL A 394 -15.32 -4.54 -16.36
N GLN A 395 -14.32 -4.01 -17.06
CA GLN A 395 -14.50 -3.25 -18.30
C GLN A 395 -14.92 -4.20 -19.43
N VAL A 396 -16.09 -3.97 -20.02
CA VAL A 396 -16.64 -4.77 -21.12
C VAL A 396 -16.58 -3.97 -22.43
N ASN A 397 -15.66 -4.35 -23.29
CA ASN A 397 -15.48 -3.76 -24.62
C ASN A 397 -16.21 -4.62 -25.67
N GLN A 398 -17.31 -4.09 -26.19
CA GLN A 398 -18.16 -4.73 -27.21
C GLN A 398 -18.78 -3.70 -28.16
N SER A 399 -19.17 -4.14 -29.36
CA SER A 399 -19.68 -3.25 -30.41
C SER A 399 -21.05 -2.68 -30.06
N ARG A 400 -21.10 -1.37 -29.74
CA ARG A 400 -22.28 -0.66 -29.22
C ARG A 400 -22.75 -1.31 -27.89
N ASP A 401 -22.92 -0.51 -26.84
CA ASP A 401 -23.25 -0.98 -25.49
C ASP A 401 -22.08 -1.63 -24.72
N GLY A 402 -20.91 -0.98 -24.75
CA GLY A 402 -19.83 -1.25 -23.78
C GLY A 402 -20.16 -0.62 -22.43
N PHE A 403 -19.68 -1.24 -21.34
CA PHE A 403 -19.98 -0.79 -19.98
C PHE A 403 -18.90 -1.26 -19.00
N GLY A 404 -18.84 -0.62 -17.83
CA GLY A 404 -18.09 -1.11 -16.68
C GLY A 404 -19.05 -1.82 -15.73
N ALA A 405 -18.78 -3.07 -15.36
CA ALA A 405 -19.55 -3.77 -14.34
C ALA A 405 -18.85 -3.62 -12.99
N PRO A 406 -19.38 -2.86 -12.02
CA PRO A 406 -18.81 -2.78 -10.68
C PRO A 406 -18.85 -4.16 -10.02
N VAL A 407 -17.73 -4.58 -9.43
CA VAL A 407 -17.62 -5.92 -8.82
C VAL A 407 -16.83 -5.88 -7.52
N VAL A 408 -17.26 -6.74 -6.59
CA VAL A 408 -16.41 -7.24 -5.51
C VAL A 408 -16.02 -8.66 -5.89
N VAL A 409 -14.72 -8.95 -5.81
CA VAL A 409 -14.16 -10.27 -6.06
C VAL A 409 -13.49 -10.81 -4.82
N ARG A 410 -13.52 -12.12 -4.64
CA ARG A 410 -12.84 -12.82 -3.55
C ARG A 410 -11.69 -13.64 -4.12
N LEU A 411 -10.53 -13.60 -3.49
CA LEU A 411 -9.40 -14.42 -3.89
C LEU A 411 -9.65 -15.88 -3.47
N LYS A 412 -9.55 -16.79 -4.43
CA LYS A 412 -9.44 -18.22 -4.17
C LYS A 412 -8.03 -18.72 -4.48
N ARG A 413 -7.48 -19.44 -3.50
CA ARG A 413 -6.21 -20.15 -3.59
C ARG A 413 -6.50 -21.63 -3.82
N GLY A 414 -6.02 -22.21 -4.92
CA GLY A 414 -6.16 -23.64 -5.18
C GLY A 414 -5.40 -24.49 -4.13
N GLY A 415 -6.02 -25.57 -3.66
CA GLY A 415 -5.37 -26.54 -2.77
C GLY A 415 -4.53 -27.57 -3.49
#